data_AF-A0A4D4MIZ2-F1
#
_entry.id   AF-A0A4D4MIZ2-F1
#
_cell.length_a   1.000
_cell.length_b   1.000
_cell.length_c   1.000
_cell.angle_alpha   90.00
_cell.angle_beta   90.00
_cell.angle_gamma   90.00
#
_symmetry.space_group_name_H-M   'P 1'
#
loop_
_entity.id
_entity.type
_entity.pdbx_description
1 polymer ?
#
loop_
_entity_poly.entity_id
_entity_poly.type
_entity_poly.pdbx_seq_one_letter_code
_entity_poly.pdbx_strand_id
1 'polypeptide(L)'
;MLGYSIEELCVSDPERRLGRTEYTQPALYVVSALTYLDHLTQDPEPADYLIGHSLGEYVALFAAGVFDFETGLRLVQRRGALMAAAGGGGMAAVVGSDEETVTRVLAGSDGLDLANHNAPDQFVLSGPTEQIDAACTAFEAAGARTVRLNVSAPFHSRYMRGMAEEFGAFLDRFTLHPPAVPVLANVDAQPYRPDAIVQTLTAQIASPVRWTETVRRLMGHGDFEFVELGPGRVLTRLVTKIRAVAESLPAPVPPAPQPPAVPASGIGADSLGARSFRERYRLRRAYLAGSLHGGISGQEMLRSLSKAGLLGFLGTGGLPLAEVDRQLRGLTAELGLGGAFGANLLYRHGAPEEETALVDVLLRHGVDLVECSGFPLITPALVRFRLKGGRIIAKVSRTDVAAEFLAPPPSVWSPG
;
A
#
# COMPACT_ATOMS: atom_id res chain seq x y z
N MET A 1 13.79 -7.06 3.71
CA MET A 1 13.13 -6.31 4.80
C MET A 1 13.14 -7.06 6.12
N LEU A 2 12.62 -8.29 6.18
CA LEU A 2 12.53 -9.04 7.44
C LEU A 2 13.85 -9.68 7.91
N GLY A 3 14.82 -9.84 7.00
CA GLY A 3 16.10 -10.49 7.29
C GLY A 3 16.06 -12.02 7.24
N TYR A 4 14.90 -12.60 6.88
CA TYR A 4 14.68 -14.04 6.66
C TYR A 4 13.66 -14.26 5.54
N SER A 5 13.59 -15.48 5.01
CA SER A 5 12.63 -15.87 3.97
C SER A 5 11.25 -16.17 4.58
N ILE A 6 10.21 -15.49 4.10
CA ILE A 6 8.82 -15.79 4.47
C ILE A 6 8.40 -17.16 3.92
N GLU A 7 8.79 -17.48 2.69
CA GLU A 7 8.47 -18.76 2.07
C GLU A 7 9.04 -19.92 2.91
N GLU A 8 10.32 -19.84 3.27
CA GLU A 8 10.97 -20.86 4.10
C GLU A 8 10.28 -20.97 5.47
N LEU A 9 10.00 -19.82 6.11
CA LEU A 9 9.30 -19.78 7.39
C LEU A 9 7.89 -20.42 7.32
N CYS A 10 7.15 -20.20 6.24
CA CYS A 10 5.77 -20.69 6.12
C CYS A 10 5.67 -22.13 5.61
N VAL A 11 6.61 -22.56 4.76
CA VAL A 11 6.52 -23.85 4.04
C VAL A 11 7.31 -24.95 4.74
N SER A 12 8.54 -24.67 5.19
CA SER A 12 9.44 -25.67 5.77
C SER A 12 9.75 -25.46 7.24
N ASP A 13 9.75 -24.21 7.72
CA ASP A 13 10.06 -23.78 9.09
C ASP A 13 11.18 -24.60 9.78
N PRO A 14 12.38 -24.69 9.18
CA PRO A 14 13.42 -25.62 9.65
C PRO A 14 13.90 -25.30 11.08
N GLU A 15 13.83 -24.03 11.46
CA GLU A 15 14.18 -23.54 12.80
C GLU A 15 13.00 -23.55 13.79
N ARG A 16 11.81 -24.00 13.38
CA ARG A 16 10.58 -24.04 14.19
C ARG A 16 10.22 -22.70 14.84
N ARG A 17 10.35 -21.62 14.07
CA ARG A 17 10.14 -20.24 14.56
C ARG A 17 8.76 -19.70 14.23
N LEU A 18 7.99 -20.32 13.32
CA LEU A 18 6.69 -19.78 12.88
C LEU A 18 5.71 -19.56 14.04
N GLY A 19 5.78 -20.39 15.09
CA GLY A 19 4.94 -20.25 16.28
C GLY A 19 5.31 -19.10 17.23
N ARG A 20 6.42 -18.41 17.01
CA ARG A 20 6.85 -17.27 17.83
C ARG A 20 6.23 -15.99 17.31
N THR A 21 5.65 -15.17 18.19
CA THR A 21 4.82 -14.01 17.84
C THR A 21 5.49 -13.04 16.86
N GLU A 22 6.78 -12.77 17.03
CA GLU A 22 7.58 -11.88 16.20
C GLU A 22 7.78 -12.41 14.76
N TYR A 23 7.59 -13.71 14.53
CA TYR A 23 7.60 -14.34 13.21
C TYR A 23 6.19 -14.62 12.69
N THR A 24 5.26 -15.03 13.56
CA THR A 24 3.87 -15.32 13.20
C THR A 24 3.17 -14.09 12.64
N GLN A 25 3.36 -12.91 13.24
CA GLN A 25 2.65 -11.71 12.80
C GLN A 25 3.04 -11.26 11.38
N PRO A 26 4.33 -11.13 11.02
CA PRO A 26 4.73 -10.89 9.64
C PRO A 26 4.24 -11.97 8.67
N ALA A 27 4.33 -13.25 9.04
CA ALA A 27 3.89 -14.35 8.19
C ALA A 27 2.39 -14.27 7.87
N LEU A 28 1.56 -14.07 8.89
CA LEU A 28 0.11 -13.91 8.74
C LEU A 28 -0.22 -12.70 7.87
N TYR A 29 0.41 -11.55 8.11
CA TYR A 29 0.17 -10.36 7.28
C TYR A 29 0.51 -10.62 5.80
N VAL A 30 1.67 -11.22 5.51
CA VAL A 30 2.08 -11.49 4.13
C VAL A 30 1.09 -12.44 3.45
N VAL A 31 0.76 -13.57 4.10
CA VAL A 31 -0.17 -14.55 3.53
C VAL A 31 -1.54 -13.91 3.30
N SER A 32 -2.10 -13.23 4.31
CA SER A 32 -3.42 -12.61 4.19
C SER A 32 -3.47 -11.47 3.18
N ALA A 33 -2.43 -10.63 3.09
CA ALA A 33 -2.36 -9.57 2.09
C ALA A 33 -2.24 -10.13 0.67
N LEU A 34 -1.46 -11.19 0.46
CA LEU A 34 -1.38 -11.87 -0.83
C LEU A 34 -2.69 -12.57 -1.19
N THR A 35 -3.38 -13.19 -0.23
CA THR A 35 -4.72 -13.76 -0.45
C THR A 35 -5.74 -12.69 -0.85
N TYR A 36 -5.68 -11.50 -0.23
CA TYR A 36 -6.52 -10.37 -0.63
C TYR A 36 -6.20 -9.89 -2.06
N LEU A 37 -4.92 -9.75 -2.40
CA LEU A 37 -4.51 -9.36 -3.76
C LEU A 37 -4.92 -10.39 -4.81
N ASP A 38 -4.83 -11.69 -4.51
CA ASP A 38 -5.31 -12.76 -5.38
C ASP A 38 -6.82 -12.70 -5.57
N HIS A 39 -7.58 -12.50 -4.48
CA HIS A 39 -9.03 -12.32 -4.54
C HIS A 39 -9.44 -11.18 -5.47
N LEU A 40 -8.76 -10.03 -5.42
CA LEU A 40 -9.02 -8.90 -6.34
C LEU A 40 -8.82 -9.23 -7.82
N THR A 41 -8.06 -10.28 -8.15
CA THR A 41 -7.91 -10.73 -9.54
C THR A 41 -9.14 -11.50 -10.04
N GLN A 42 -9.90 -12.10 -9.12
CA GLN A 42 -11.08 -12.92 -9.41
C GLN A 42 -12.36 -12.10 -9.26
N ASP A 43 -12.41 -11.21 -8.26
CA ASP A 43 -13.52 -10.35 -7.94
C ASP A 43 -13.03 -8.93 -7.61
N PRO A 44 -13.17 -7.97 -8.53
CA PRO A 44 -12.69 -6.62 -8.33
C PRO A 44 -13.68 -5.74 -7.55
N GLU A 45 -14.87 -6.24 -7.19
CA GLU A 45 -15.85 -5.42 -6.48
C GLU A 45 -15.38 -5.11 -5.05
N PRO A 46 -15.39 -3.83 -4.64
CA PRO A 46 -14.98 -3.45 -3.29
C PRO A 46 -16.05 -3.84 -2.27
N ALA A 47 -15.63 -4.39 -1.14
CA ALA A 47 -16.52 -4.58 0.01
C ALA A 47 -17.03 -3.23 0.55
N ASP A 48 -18.25 -3.20 1.08
CA ASP A 48 -18.80 -2.01 1.75
C ASP A 48 -18.06 -1.67 3.06
N TYR A 49 -17.56 -2.71 3.74
CA TYR A 49 -16.81 -2.61 4.98
C TYR A 49 -15.70 -3.67 5.02
N LEU A 50 -14.57 -3.29 5.61
CA LEU A 50 -13.48 -4.20 5.92
C LEU A 50 -13.34 -4.33 7.44
N ILE A 51 -13.19 -5.55 7.93
CA ILE A 51 -12.93 -5.81 9.35
C ILE A 51 -11.82 -6.86 9.47
N GLY A 52 -11.03 -6.77 10.52
CA GLY A 52 -9.97 -7.71 10.79
C GLY A 52 -9.83 -7.95 12.28
N HIS A 53 -9.58 -9.21 12.68
CA HIS A 53 -9.43 -9.59 14.07
C HIS A 53 -7.97 -9.46 14.53
N SER A 54 -7.71 -8.64 15.55
CA SER A 54 -6.37 -8.37 16.08
C SER A 54 -5.40 -7.96 14.97
N LEU A 55 -4.43 -8.81 14.62
CA LEU A 55 -3.49 -8.58 13.52
C LEU A 55 -4.20 -8.39 12.17
N GLY A 56 -5.33 -9.06 11.94
CA GLY A 56 -6.10 -8.95 10.70
C GLY A 56 -6.55 -7.51 10.42
N GLU A 57 -6.65 -6.66 11.44
CA GLU A 57 -6.97 -5.24 11.28
C GLU A 57 -5.93 -4.51 10.41
N TYR A 58 -4.65 -4.90 10.48
CA TYR A 58 -3.61 -4.34 9.62
C TYR A 58 -3.79 -4.76 8.15
N VAL A 59 -4.30 -5.96 7.91
CA VAL A 59 -4.63 -6.42 6.55
C VAL A 59 -5.85 -5.69 6.02
N ALA A 60 -6.86 -5.45 6.87
CA ALA A 60 -8.03 -4.64 6.51
C ALA A 60 -7.64 -3.19 6.17
N LEU A 61 -6.72 -2.58 6.93
CA LEU A 61 -6.21 -1.24 6.64
C LEU A 61 -5.35 -1.19 5.37
N PHE A 62 -4.55 -2.22 5.09
CA PHE A 62 -3.87 -2.39 3.80
C PHE A 62 -4.87 -2.45 2.64
N ALA A 63 -5.88 -3.31 2.76
CA ALA A 63 -6.94 -3.47 1.76
C ALA A 63 -7.73 -2.16 1.55
N ALA A 64 -7.90 -1.36 2.60
CA ALA A 64 -8.53 -0.04 2.53
C ALA A 64 -7.59 1.07 2.00
N GLY A 65 -6.34 0.76 1.63
CA GLY A 65 -5.38 1.73 1.08
C GLY A 65 -4.77 2.70 2.08
N VAL A 66 -4.83 2.40 3.39
CA VAL A 66 -4.24 3.25 4.45
C VAL A 66 -2.72 3.30 4.34
N PHE A 67 -2.10 2.21 3.91
CA PHE A 67 -0.67 2.10 3.65
C PHE A 67 -0.39 1.05 2.57
N ASP A 68 0.80 1.08 1.97
CA ASP A 68 1.25 0.07 1.02
C ASP A 68 1.70 -1.24 1.71
N PHE A 69 1.93 -2.28 0.90
CA PHE A 69 2.31 -3.60 1.40
C PHE A 69 3.60 -3.56 2.23
N GLU A 70 4.60 -2.81 1.77
CA GLU A 70 5.89 -2.72 2.45
C GLU A 70 5.75 -2.06 3.82
N THR A 71 5.03 -0.94 3.88
CA THR A 71 4.75 -0.21 5.11
C THR A 71 4.02 -1.10 6.09
N GLY A 72 2.92 -1.73 5.68
CA GLY A 72 2.17 -2.63 6.57
C GLY A 72 3.02 -3.78 7.08
N LEU A 73 3.90 -4.36 6.26
CA LEU A 73 4.82 -5.41 6.70
C LEU A 73 5.86 -4.90 7.71
N ARG A 74 6.35 -3.66 7.60
CA ARG A 74 7.20 -3.02 8.62
C ARG A 74 6.44 -2.78 9.92
N LEU A 75 5.18 -2.35 9.83
CA LEU A 75 4.32 -2.12 11.00
C LEU A 75 4.09 -3.42 11.78
N VAL A 76 3.65 -4.49 11.11
CA VAL A 76 3.40 -5.78 11.79
C VAL A 76 4.69 -6.45 12.27
N GLN A 77 5.83 -6.23 11.60
CA GLN A 77 7.13 -6.67 12.11
C GLN A 77 7.46 -5.99 13.44
N ARG A 78 7.32 -4.67 13.52
CA ARG A 78 7.58 -3.93 14.76
C ARG A 78 6.58 -4.31 15.84
N ARG A 79 5.29 -4.43 15.51
CA ARG A 79 4.24 -4.89 16.43
C ARG A 79 4.55 -6.26 16.99
N GLY A 80 4.87 -7.23 16.13
CA GLY A 80 5.22 -8.60 16.53
C GLY A 80 6.42 -8.63 17.48
N ALA A 81 7.47 -7.88 17.16
CA ALA A 81 8.66 -7.79 18.01
C ALA A 81 8.37 -7.17 19.39
N LEU A 82 7.62 -6.06 19.44
CA LEU A 82 7.24 -5.40 20.69
C LEU A 82 6.36 -6.29 21.56
N MET A 83 5.34 -6.90 20.97
CA MET A 83 4.45 -7.82 21.68
C MET A 83 5.19 -9.04 22.22
N ALA A 84 6.11 -9.62 21.44
CA ALA A 84 6.94 -10.73 21.90
C ALA A 84 7.86 -10.34 23.09
N ALA A 85 8.32 -9.09 23.14
CA ALA A 85 9.23 -8.60 24.18
C ALA A 85 8.55 -8.37 25.54
N ALA A 86 7.24 -8.13 25.59
CA ALA A 86 6.54 -7.78 26.82
C ALA A 86 6.57 -8.90 27.90
N GLY A 87 6.52 -10.17 27.48
CA GLY A 87 6.62 -11.34 28.36
C GLY A 87 5.67 -11.35 29.57
N GLY A 88 5.98 -12.20 30.56
CA GLY A 88 5.45 -12.09 31.93
C GLY A 88 3.99 -12.49 32.17
N GLY A 89 3.32 -13.14 31.23
CA GLY A 89 1.94 -13.60 31.42
C GLY A 89 1.45 -14.49 30.29
N GLY A 90 0.13 -14.60 30.15
CA GLY A 90 -0.48 -15.42 29.12
C GLY A 90 -1.95 -15.07 28.89
N MET A 91 -2.61 -15.92 28.12
CA MET A 91 -4.00 -15.74 27.73
C MET A 91 -4.78 -17.06 27.78
N ALA A 92 -6.08 -16.97 28.07
CA ALA A 92 -6.98 -18.12 28.01
C ALA A 92 -8.31 -17.74 27.35
N ALA A 93 -8.76 -18.58 26.43
CA ALA A 93 -10.11 -18.51 25.91
C ALA A 93 -11.09 -19.14 26.90
N VAL A 94 -12.21 -18.48 27.13
CA VAL A 94 -13.34 -18.96 27.95
C VAL A 94 -14.54 -19.10 27.03
N VAL A 95 -15.11 -20.30 26.95
CA VAL A 95 -16.20 -20.66 26.05
C VAL A 95 -17.38 -21.21 26.86
N GLY A 96 -18.58 -20.72 26.59
CA GLY A 96 -19.80 -21.12 27.31
C GLY A 96 -20.02 -20.39 28.63
N SER A 97 -19.50 -19.16 28.76
CA SER A 97 -19.80 -18.26 29.88
C SER A 97 -20.48 -17.01 29.34
N ASP A 98 -21.27 -16.28 30.14
CA ASP A 98 -21.89 -15.01 29.74
C ASP A 98 -21.04 -13.79 30.14
N GLU A 99 -21.34 -12.63 29.55
CA GLU A 99 -20.62 -11.37 29.80
C GLU A 99 -20.74 -10.91 31.27
N GLU A 100 -21.86 -11.19 31.94
CA GLU A 100 -22.06 -10.84 33.35
C GLU A 100 -21.09 -11.62 34.26
N THR A 101 -20.98 -12.92 34.04
CA THR A 101 -20.07 -13.80 34.77
C THR A 101 -18.63 -13.40 34.54
N VAL A 102 -18.25 -13.12 33.29
CA VAL A 102 -16.90 -12.65 32.96
C VAL A 102 -16.58 -11.32 33.65
N THR A 103 -17.51 -10.37 33.60
CA THR A 103 -17.36 -9.06 34.26
C THR A 103 -17.19 -9.22 35.77
N ARG A 104 -17.97 -10.12 36.41
CA ARG A 104 -17.87 -10.40 37.84
C ARG A 104 -16.52 -10.99 38.23
N VAL A 105 -15.98 -11.92 37.44
CA VAL A 105 -14.65 -12.50 37.66
C VAL A 105 -13.55 -11.45 37.50
N LEU A 106 -13.64 -10.61 36.46
CA LEU A 106 -12.69 -9.52 36.24
C LEU A 106 -12.74 -8.48 37.36
N ALA A 107 -13.93 -8.13 37.86
CA ALA A 107 -14.07 -7.19 38.98
C ALA A 107 -13.46 -7.72 40.29
N GLY A 108 -13.34 -9.04 40.44
CA GLY A 108 -12.67 -9.69 41.57
C GLY A 108 -11.16 -9.91 41.39
N SER A 109 -10.57 -9.45 40.29
CA SER A 109 -9.16 -9.64 39.95
C SER A 109 -8.47 -8.31 39.65
N ASP A 110 -7.34 -8.05 40.30
CA ASP A 110 -6.54 -6.85 40.04
C ASP A 110 -5.57 -6.98 38.85
N GLY A 111 -5.41 -8.19 38.29
CA GLY A 111 -4.41 -8.48 37.25
C GLY A 111 -4.95 -9.11 35.97
N LEU A 112 -6.25 -9.33 35.84
CA LEU A 112 -6.86 -9.82 34.60
C LEU A 112 -7.53 -8.68 33.83
N ASP A 113 -7.34 -8.70 32.51
CA ASP A 113 -8.06 -7.88 31.57
C ASP A 113 -8.83 -8.77 30.57
N LEU A 114 -9.90 -8.22 30.02
CA LEU A 114 -10.54 -8.80 28.84
C LEU A 114 -9.71 -8.46 27.61
N ALA A 115 -9.18 -9.47 26.92
CA ALA A 115 -8.40 -9.32 25.71
C ALA A 115 -9.27 -9.38 24.44
N ASN A 116 -10.30 -10.22 24.43
CA ASN A 116 -11.20 -10.36 23.30
C ASN A 116 -12.63 -10.69 23.76
N HIS A 117 -13.61 -10.05 23.14
CA HIS A 117 -15.02 -10.46 23.18
C HIS A 117 -15.39 -11.00 21.78
N ASN A 118 -15.17 -12.30 21.58
CA ASN A 118 -15.23 -12.96 20.26
C ASN A 118 -16.62 -13.41 19.84
N ALA A 119 -17.46 -13.82 20.79
CA ALA A 119 -18.87 -14.11 20.60
C ALA A 119 -19.60 -13.90 21.95
N PRO A 120 -20.94 -13.88 21.99
CA PRO A 120 -21.68 -13.64 23.24
C PRO A 120 -21.35 -14.62 24.39
N ASP A 121 -20.84 -15.80 24.05
CA ASP A 121 -20.40 -16.82 25.00
C ASP A 121 -18.90 -17.18 24.87
N GLN A 122 -18.11 -16.36 24.17
CA GLN A 122 -16.69 -16.63 23.91
C GLN A 122 -15.83 -15.40 24.18
N PHE A 123 -15.01 -15.51 25.22
CA PHE A 123 -14.13 -14.44 25.70
C PHE A 123 -12.68 -14.89 25.71
N VAL A 124 -11.75 -13.95 25.78
CA VAL A 124 -10.34 -14.23 26.03
C VAL A 124 -9.85 -13.32 27.14
N LEU A 125 -9.25 -13.92 28.16
CA LEU A 125 -8.65 -13.22 29.29
C LEU A 125 -7.15 -13.13 29.08
N SER A 126 -6.54 -12.05 29.55
CA SER A 126 -5.10 -11.86 29.55
C SER A 126 -4.61 -11.31 30.89
N GLY A 127 -3.44 -11.78 31.31
CA GLY A 127 -2.82 -11.35 32.57
C GLY A 127 -1.72 -12.28 33.04
N PRO A 128 -1.28 -12.17 34.31
CA PRO A 128 -0.29 -13.05 34.90
C PRO A 128 -0.74 -14.51 34.86
N THR A 129 0.20 -15.42 34.61
CA THR A 129 -0.10 -16.85 34.40
C THR A 129 -0.92 -17.45 35.55
N GLU A 130 -0.53 -17.18 36.79
CA GLU A 130 -1.20 -17.67 38.00
C GLU A 130 -2.65 -17.18 38.11
N GLN A 131 -2.90 -15.91 37.75
CA GLN A 131 -4.26 -15.37 37.78
C GLN A 131 -5.13 -15.95 36.67
N ILE A 132 -4.55 -16.22 35.49
CA ILE A 132 -5.26 -16.94 34.44
C ILE A 132 -5.59 -18.38 34.89
N ASP A 133 -4.71 -19.07 35.62
CA ASP A 133 -4.97 -20.44 36.13
C ASP A 133 -6.14 -20.45 37.13
N ALA A 134 -6.14 -19.47 38.05
CA ALA A 134 -7.21 -19.30 39.01
C ALA A 134 -8.54 -18.98 38.31
N ALA A 135 -8.53 -18.07 37.33
CA ALA A 135 -9.72 -17.76 36.55
C ALA A 135 -10.21 -18.97 35.74
N CYS A 136 -9.32 -19.72 35.09
CA CYS A 136 -9.67 -20.94 34.37
C CYS A 136 -10.43 -21.92 35.27
N THR A 137 -9.90 -22.16 36.47
CA THR A 137 -10.53 -23.02 37.48
C THR A 137 -11.93 -22.51 37.87
N ALA A 138 -12.07 -21.20 38.09
CA ALA A 138 -13.34 -20.59 38.45
C ALA A 138 -14.40 -20.71 37.33
N PHE A 139 -14.01 -20.50 36.08
CA PHE A 139 -14.89 -20.65 34.92
C PHE A 139 -15.29 -22.12 34.69
N GLU A 140 -14.36 -23.06 34.85
CA GLU A 140 -14.64 -24.50 34.75
C GLU A 140 -15.60 -24.97 35.84
N ALA A 141 -15.44 -24.48 37.07
CA ALA A 141 -16.39 -24.74 38.15
C ALA A 141 -17.80 -24.16 37.85
N ALA A 142 -17.87 -23.08 37.06
CA ALA A 142 -19.12 -22.49 36.58
C ALA A 142 -19.67 -23.15 35.30
N GLY A 143 -19.05 -24.22 34.80
CA GLY A 143 -19.50 -24.99 33.65
C GLY A 143 -19.01 -24.50 32.29
N ALA A 144 -18.16 -23.47 32.25
CA ALA A 144 -17.52 -23.02 31.03
C ALA A 144 -16.29 -23.88 30.69
N ARG A 145 -15.94 -23.94 29.41
CA ARG A 145 -14.69 -24.57 28.95
C ARG A 145 -13.60 -23.52 28.83
N THR A 146 -12.41 -23.82 29.34
CA THR A 146 -11.25 -22.94 29.12
C THR A 146 -10.16 -23.58 28.28
N VAL A 147 -9.43 -22.75 27.52
CA VAL A 147 -8.32 -23.18 26.66
C VAL A 147 -7.19 -22.18 26.78
N ARG A 148 -6.02 -22.61 27.26
CA ARG A 148 -4.79 -21.81 27.25
C ARG A 148 -4.36 -21.54 25.82
N LEU A 149 -4.07 -20.27 25.51
CA LEU A 149 -3.53 -19.89 24.22
C LEU A 149 -2.01 -20.01 24.21
N ASN A 150 -1.44 -20.44 23.09
CA ASN A 150 0.00 -20.62 22.92
C ASN A 150 0.71 -19.27 22.69
N VAL A 151 0.75 -18.43 23.73
CA VAL A 151 1.36 -17.11 23.74
C VAL A 151 2.09 -16.88 25.06
N SER A 152 3.19 -16.13 25.03
CA SER A 152 4.06 -15.89 26.19
C SER A 152 3.83 -14.53 26.87
N ALA A 153 2.81 -13.80 26.44
CA ALA A 153 2.52 -12.46 26.93
C ALA A 153 1.00 -12.19 26.95
N PRO A 154 0.54 -11.33 27.87
CA PRO A 154 -0.86 -10.97 28.02
C PRO A 154 -1.27 -9.89 27.00
N PHE A 155 -1.49 -10.27 25.73
CA PHE A 155 -1.85 -9.32 24.68
C PHE A 155 -3.19 -8.62 24.92
N HIS A 156 -3.38 -7.46 24.28
CA HIS A 156 -4.62 -6.68 24.34
C HIS A 156 -5.02 -6.30 25.77
N SER A 157 -4.05 -5.88 26.58
CA SER A 157 -4.21 -5.61 28.01
C SER A 157 -3.39 -4.42 28.49
N ARG A 158 -3.60 -4.02 29.74
CA ARG A 158 -2.80 -3.00 30.44
C ARG A 158 -1.30 -3.28 30.42
N TYR A 159 -0.89 -4.55 30.36
CA TYR A 159 0.51 -4.95 30.35
C TYR A 159 1.20 -4.60 29.02
N MET A 160 0.45 -4.33 27.97
CA MET A 160 1.00 -3.91 26.68
C MET A 160 1.14 -2.39 26.53
N ARG A 161 0.76 -1.57 27.52
CA ARG A 161 0.76 -0.10 27.40
C ARG A 161 2.13 0.48 27.01
N GLY A 162 3.21 0.00 27.63
CA GLY A 162 4.56 0.45 27.26
C GLY A 162 4.93 0.08 25.82
N MET A 163 4.58 -1.13 25.38
CA MET A 163 4.79 -1.56 24.00
C MET A 163 3.91 -0.78 23.01
N ALA A 164 2.69 -0.40 23.41
CA ALA A 164 1.80 0.43 22.62
C ALA A 164 2.42 1.82 22.40
N GLU A 165 2.93 2.48 23.44
CA GLU A 165 3.61 3.78 23.34
C GLU A 165 4.81 3.73 22.39
N GLU A 166 5.66 2.71 22.51
CA GLU A 166 6.78 2.49 21.58
C GLU A 166 6.33 2.26 20.13
N PHE A 167 5.18 1.60 19.95
CA PHE A 167 4.60 1.39 18.63
C PHE A 167 4.02 2.68 18.05
N GLY A 168 3.36 3.51 18.86
CA GLY A 168 2.86 4.83 18.49
C GLY A 168 3.97 5.73 17.95
N ALA A 169 5.08 5.83 18.68
CA ALA A 169 6.25 6.59 18.22
C ALA A 169 6.85 6.04 16.91
N PHE A 170 6.71 4.73 16.65
CA PHE A 170 7.14 4.13 15.40
C PHE A 170 6.21 4.45 14.22
N LEU A 171 4.90 4.52 14.47
CA LEU A 171 3.87 4.88 13.48
C LEU A 171 4.05 6.31 12.95
N ASP A 172 4.50 7.25 13.78
CA ASP A 172 4.73 8.66 13.40
C ASP A 172 5.74 8.85 12.25
N ARG A 173 6.52 7.81 11.94
CA ARG A 173 7.51 7.81 10.84
C ARG A 173 6.90 7.50 9.48
N PHE A 174 5.62 7.14 9.44
CA PHE A 174 4.92 6.73 8.22
C PHE A 174 3.80 7.69 7.89
N THR A 175 3.57 7.89 6.59
CA THR A 175 2.36 8.59 6.12
C THR A 175 1.25 7.57 5.99
N LEU A 176 0.20 7.73 6.80
CA LEU A 176 -1.00 6.90 6.74
C LEU A 176 -2.12 7.68 6.05
N HIS A 177 -2.85 7.02 5.17
CA HIS A 177 -3.92 7.62 4.39
C HIS A 177 -5.30 7.31 4.98
N PRO A 178 -6.29 8.20 4.78
CA PRO A 178 -7.68 7.88 5.12
C PRO A 178 -8.11 6.57 4.43
N PRO A 179 -8.82 5.65 5.13
CA PRO A 179 -9.33 4.44 4.52
C PRO A 179 -10.29 4.75 3.36
N ALA A 180 -10.05 4.17 2.19
CA ALA A 180 -10.94 4.31 1.02
C ALA A 180 -12.23 3.49 1.18
N VAL A 181 -12.14 2.38 1.91
CA VAL A 181 -13.27 1.57 2.38
C VAL A 181 -13.32 1.67 3.91
N PRO A 182 -14.49 1.89 4.52
CA PRO A 182 -14.60 1.92 5.97
C PRO A 182 -14.04 0.67 6.65
N VAL A 183 -13.11 0.87 7.58
CA VAL A 183 -12.56 -0.19 8.44
C VAL A 183 -13.09 0.01 9.86
N LEU A 184 -13.68 -1.03 10.48
CA LEU A 184 -14.09 -0.95 11.89
C LEU A 184 -12.93 -1.32 12.81
N ALA A 185 -12.61 -0.41 13.74
CA ALA A 185 -11.52 -0.57 14.66
C ALA A 185 -11.83 -1.60 15.76
N ASN A 186 -10.81 -2.34 16.19
CA ASN A 186 -10.97 -3.37 17.22
C ASN A 186 -11.28 -2.78 18.61
N VAL A 187 -10.81 -1.56 18.86
CA VAL A 187 -10.81 -0.90 20.18
C VAL A 187 -12.20 -0.45 20.62
N ASP A 188 -13.04 0.01 19.70
CA ASP A 188 -14.34 0.62 19.99
C ASP A 188 -15.44 0.17 19.03
N ALA A 189 -15.11 -0.70 18.07
CA ALA A 189 -16.00 -1.16 17.00
C ALA A 189 -16.54 -0.02 16.10
N GLN A 190 -15.86 1.13 16.05
CA GLN A 190 -16.23 2.25 15.20
C GLN A 190 -15.37 2.33 13.93
N PRO A 191 -15.88 2.97 12.86
CA PRO A 191 -15.07 3.27 11.69
C PRO A 191 -13.82 4.09 12.05
N TYR A 192 -12.69 3.76 11.44
CA TYR A 192 -11.47 4.55 11.55
C TYR A 192 -11.71 6.01 11.18
N ARG A 193 -11.30 6.92 12.06
CA ARG A 193 -11.28 8.35 11.79
C ARG A 193 -9.95 8.73 11.12
N PRO A 194 -9.97 9.46 9.98
CA PRO A 194 -8.74 9.84 9.27
C PRO A 194 -7.68 10.55 10.12
N ASP A 195 -8.12 11.37 11.07
CA ASP A 195 -7.26 12.15 11.97
C ASP A 195 -6.78 11.40 13.21
N ALA A 196 -7.24 10.15 13.43
CA ALA A 196 -6.94 9.38 14.63
C ALA A 196 -6.32 8.00 14.34
N ILE A 197 -5.92 7.70 13.09
CA ILE A 197 -5.42 6.37 12.71
C ILE A 197 -4.27 5.91 13.61
N VAL A 198 -3.27 6.77 13.84
CA VAL A 198 -2.11 6.48 14.70
C VAL A 198 -2.56 6.22 16.14
N GLN A 199 -3.44 7.07 16.68
CA GLN A 199 -3.97 6.91 18.03
C GLN A 199 -4.71 5.58 18.19
N THR A 200 -5.58 5.22 17.24
CA THR A 200 -6.36 3.99 17.25
C THR A 200 -5.47 2.75 17.15
N LEU A 201 -4.50 2.73 16.23
CA LEU A 201 -3.55 1.62 16.09
C LEU A 201 -2.64 1.46 17.32
N THR A 202 -2.23 2.57 17.92
CA THR A 202 -1.49 2.58 19.19
C THR A 202 -2.33 1.94 20.29
N ALA A 203 -3.57 2.41 20.47
CA ALA A 203 -4.48 1.91 21.49
C ALA A 203 -4.80 0.42 21.30
N GLN A 204 -4.89 -0.08 20.05
CA GLN A 204 -5.23 -1.45 19.75
C GLN A 204 -4.35 -2.50 20.45
N ILE A 205 -3.05 -2.23 20.57
CA ILE A 205 -2.10 -3.17 21.18
C ILE A 205 -2.44 -3.45 22.65
N ALA A 206 -2.99 -2.46 23.36
CA ALA A 206 -3.29 -2.51 24.79
C ALA A 206 -4.79 -2.51 25.13
N SER A 207 -5.65 -2.67 24.12
CA SER A 207 -7.12 -2.63 24.26
C SER A 207 -7.77 -3.94 23.79
N PRO A 208 -8.93 -4.30 24.34
CA PRO A 208 -9.67 -5.48 23.92
C PRO A 208 -10.04 -5.44 22.43
N VAL A 209 -10.10 -6.62 21.81
CA VAL A 209 -10.75 -6.80 20.51
C VAL A 209 -12.25 -6.99 20.71
N ARG A 210 -13.04 -5.98 20.32
CA ARG A 210 -14.50 -5.93 20.49
C ARG A 210 -15.26 -6.55 19.31
N TRP A 211 -14.88 -7.77 18.90
CA TRP A 211 -15.40 -8.44 17.69
C TRP A 211 -16.92 -8.63 17.69
N THR A 212 -17.50 -9.04 18.81
CA THR A 212 -18.97 -9.20 18.94
C THR A 212 -19.68 -7.88 18.67
N GLU A 213 -19.15 -6.77 19.19
CA GLU A 213 -19.72 -5.44 18.94
C GLU A 213 -19.56 -5.01 17.48
N THR A 214 -18.39 -5.25 16.87
CA THR A 214 -18.14 -5.00 15.44
C THR A 214 -19.20 -5.67 14.56
N VAL A 215 -19.48 -6.96 14.78
CA VAL A 215 -20.48 -7.69 13.99
C VAL A 215 -21.90 -7.20 14.27
N ARG A 216 -22.25 -6.95 15.53
CA ARG A 216 -23.58 -6.42 15.90
C ARG A 216 -23.85 -5.04 15.28
N ARG A 217 -22.83 -4.20 15.13
CA ARG A 217 -22.92 -2.91 14.43
C ARG A 217 -23.17 -3.09 12.93
N LEU A 218 -22.45 -4.01 12.28
CA LEU A 218 -22.70 -4.33 10.86
C LEU A 218 -24.12 -4.90 10.64
N MET A 219 -24.63 -5.71 11.57
CA MET A 219 -26.04 -6.15 11.55
C MET A 219 -27.05 -5.00 11.62
N GLY A 220 -26.64 -3.82 12.09
CA GLY A 220 -27.45 -2.60 12.08
C GLY A 220 -27.79 -2.10 10.68
N HIS A 221 -27.03 -2.50 9.65
CA HIS A 221 -27.36 -2.24 8.24
C HIS A 221 -28.42 -3.19 7.67
N GLY A 222 -28.82 -4.22 8.42
CA GLY A 222 -29.65 -5.32 7.93
C GLY A 222 -28.82 -6.57 7.62
N ASP A 223 -29.34 -7.44 6.75
CA ASP A 223 -28.60 -8.61 6.29
C ASP A 223 -27.42 -8.21 5.40
N PHE A 224 -26.28 -8.87 5.60
CA PHE A 224 -25.06 -8.68 4.82
C PHE A 224 -24.38 -10.02 4.50
N GLU A 225 -23.58 -10.02 3.43
CA GLU A 225 -22.67 -11.10 3.09
C GLU A 225 -21.34 -10.93 3.83
N PHE A 226 -20.80 -12.02 4.36
CA PHE A 226 -19.51 -12.04 5.03
C PHE A 226 -18.55 -12.99 4.32
N VAL A 227 -17.46 -12.45 3.81
CA VAL A 227 -16.39 -13.20 3.13
C VAL A 227 -15.15 -13.20 4.01
N GLU A 228 -14.75 -14.38 4.51
CA GLU A 228 -13.46 -14.57 5.18
C GLU A 228 -12.38 -14.90 4.15
N LEU A 229 -11.33 -14.08 4.10
CA LEU A 229 -10.19 -14.31 3.21
C LEU A 229 -9.12 -15.16 3.89
N GLY A 230 -8.82 -16.31 3.29
CA GLY A 230 -7.84 -17.28 3.77
C GLY A 230 -8.44 -18.70 3.89
N PRO A 231 -7.62 -19.71 4.17
CA PRO A 231 -8.07 -21.11 4.23
C PRO A 231 -8.89 -21.44 5.50
N GLY A 232 -8.90 -20.53 6.48
CA GLY A 232 -9.62 -20.69 7.74
C GLY A 232 -11.11 -20.42 7.61
N ARG A 233 -11.88 -20.83 8.64
CA ARG A 233 -13.31 -20.50 8.79
C ARG A 233 -13.63 -20.00 10.19
N VAL A 234 -12.63 -19.46 10.89
CA VAL A 234 -12.76 -19.09 12.31
C VAL A 234 -13.65 -17.87 12.42
N LEU A 235 -13.38 -16.82 11.63
CA LEU A 235 -14.14 -15.58 11.69
C LEU A 235 -15.57 -15.78 11.17
N THR A 236 -15.72 -16.59 10.11
CA THR A 236 -17.03 -16.98 9.57
C THR A 236 -17.89 -17.62 10.65
N ARG A 237 -17.33 -18.58 11.41
CA ARG A 237 -18.07 -19.24 12.50
C ARG A 237 -18.44 -18.27 13.62
N LEU A 238 -17.56 -17.34 13.98
CA LEU A 238 -17.87 -16.31 14.98
C LEU A 238 -19.01 -15.41 14.49
N VAL A 239 -18.93 -14.91 13.25
CA VAL A 239 -19.97 -14.06 12.63
C VAL A 239 -21.31 -14.80 12.58
N THR A 240 -21.33 -16.05 12.09
CA THR A 240 -22.55 -16.87 12.05
C THR A 240 -23.15 -17.02 13.45
N LYS A 241 -22.32 -17.29 14.46
CA LYS A 241 -22.79 -17.44 15.84
C LYS A 241 -23.38 -16.14 16.38
N ILE A 242 -22.69 -15.01 16.21
CA ILE A 242 -23.17 -13.70 16.67
C ILE A 242 -24.51 -13.36 15.99
N ARG A 243 -24.61 -13.53 14.67
CA ARG A 243 -25.85 -13.29 13.91
C ARG A 243 -27.03 -14.12 14.41
N ALA A 244 -26.79 -15.32 14.93
CA ALA A 244 -27.84 -16.22 15.37
C ALA A 244 -28.44 -15.87 16.73
N VAL A 245 -27.70 -15.20 17.62
CA VAL A 245 -28.11 -15.02 19.03
C VAL A 245 -28.02 -13.59 19.56
N ALA A 246 -27.33 -12.67 18.87
CA ALA A 246 -27.15 -11.30 19.34
C ALA A 246 -28.09 -10.32 18.64
N GLU A 247 -28.53 -9.29 19.37
CA GLU A 247 -29.28 -8.17 18.79
C GLU A 247 -28.34 -7.23 18.03
N SER A 248 -28.84 -6.61 16.95
CA SER A 248 -28.10 -5.58 16.25
C SER A 248 -27.88 -4.33 17.12
N LEU A 249 -26.81 -3.61 16.83
CA LEU A 249 -26.55 -2.28 17.36
C LEU A 249 -26.78 -1.24 16.25
N PRO A 250 -26.91 0.05 16.58
CA PRO A 250 -26.98 1.09 15.56
C PRO A 250 -25.83 0.95 14.56
N ALA A 251 -26.20 1.01 13.28
CA ALA A 251 -25.26 0.88 12.18
C ALA A 251 -24.09 1.85 12.34
N PRO A 252 -22.85 1.42 12.05
CA PRO A 252 -21.71 2.32 12.08
C PRO A 252 -21.92 3.38 10.99
N VAL A 253 -21.66 4.63 11.34
CA VAL A 253 -21.67 5.74 10.38
C VAL A 253 -20.21 6.07 10.10
N PRO A 254 -19.66 5.71 8.92
CA PRO A 254 -18.32 6.12 8.57
C PRO A 254 -18.24 7.65 8.59
N PRO A 255 -17.10 8.23 9.00
CA PRO A 255 -16.90 9.66 8.90
C PRO A 255 -17.19 10.08 7.45
N ALA A 256 -17.94 11.18 7.29
CA ALA A 256 -18.28 11.67 5.96
C ALA A 256 -17.02 11.71 5.08
N PRO A 257 -17.09 11.26 3.81
CA PRO A 257 -15.93 11.21 2.95
C PRO A 257 -15.26 12.57 2.95
N GLN A 258 -14.08 12.65 3.57
CA GLN A 258 -13.33 13.88 3.56
C GLN A 258 -12.89 14.10 2.11
N PRO A 259 -13.08 15.31 1.53
CA PRO A 259 -12.44 15.63 0.26
C PRO A 259 -10.96 15.28 0.39
N PRO A 260 -10.34 14.70 -0.65
CA PRO A 260 -8.99 14.15 -0.55
C PRO A 260 -8.07 15.15 0.14
N ALA A 261 -7.53 14.74 1.29
CA ALA A 261 -6.62 15.57 2.06
C ALA A 261 -5.43 15.91 1.17
N VAL A 262 -5.36 17.17 0.74
CA VAL A 262 -4.16 17.72 0.14
C VAL A 262 -3.09 17.66 1.24
N PRO A 263 -2.03 16.84 1.11
CA PRO A 263 -1.04 16.77 2.16
C PRO A 263 -0.47 18.17 2.39
N ALA A 264 -0.47 18.63 3.64
CA ALA A 264 0.19 19.85 4.05
C ALA A 264 1.72 19.67 4.05
N SER A 265 2.29 19.20 2.93
CA SER A 265 3.66 19.52 2.60
C SER A 265 3.63 20.93 2.03
N GLY A 266 4.34 21.87 2.62
CA GLY A 266 4.46 23.22 2.06
C GLY A 266 4.70 23.17 0.55
N ILE A 267 4.06 24.07 -0.19
CA ILE A 267 4.20 24.12 -1.66
C ILE A 267 5.67 24.37 -1.98
N GLY A 268 6.34 23.34 -2.50
CA GLY A 268 7.73 23.36 -2.92
C GLY A 268 7.83 22.94 -4.38
N ALA A 269 8.95 23.24 -5.04
CA ALA A 269 9.16 22.87 -6.45
C ALA A 269 8.99 21.36 -6.70
N ASP A 270 9.27 20.52 -5.69
CA ASP A 270 9.18 19.06 -5.76
C ASP A 270 7.77 18.54 -5.44
N SER A 271 6.83 19.38 -4.97
CA SER A 271 5.41 19.01 -4.76
C SER A 271 4.48 19.49 -5.88
N LEU A 272 4.95 20.38 -6.76
CA LEU A 272 4.20 20.90 -7.89
C LEU A 272 4.22 19.97 -9.11
N GLY A 273 3.08 19.89 -9.80
CA GLY A 273 2.86 19.13 -11.04
C GLY A 273 2.55 17.64 -10.83
N ALA A 274 2.34 16.92 -11.94
CA ALA A 274 1.81 15.55 -11.89
C ALA A 274 2.86 14.53 -11.41
N ARG A 275 2.52 13.77 -10.36
CA ARG A 275 3.33 12.63 -9.86
C ARG A 275 3.56 11.59 -10.95
N SER A 276 2.53 11.24 -11.72
CA SER A 276 2.61 10.29 -12.83
C SER A 276 3.63 10.71 -13.90
N PHE A 277 3.76 12.02 -14.15
CA PHE A 277 4.78 12.55 -15.08
C PHE A 277 6.20 12.30 -14.54
N ARG A 278 6.43 12.56 -13.25
CA ARG A 278 7.73 12.32 -12.61
C ARG A 278 8.13 10.85 -12.65
N GLU A 279 7.21 9.96 -12.33
CA GLU A 279 7.46 8.50 -12.34
C GLU A 279 7.74 8.00 -13.76
N ARG A 280 6.92 8.42 -14.74
CA ARG A 280 7.08 8.03 -16.16
C ARG A 280 8.43 8.44 -16.75
N TYR A 281 8.92 9.61 -16.40
CA TYR A 281 10.16 10.17 -16.94
C TYR A 281 11.34 10.15 -15.95
N ARG A 282 11.18 9.50 -14.78
CA ARG A 282 12.19 9.38 -13.71
C ARG A 282 12.78 10.73 -13.28
N LEU A 283 11.90 11.72 -13.07
CA LEU A 283 12.27 13.09 -12.72
C LEU A 283 12.03 13.37 -11.25
N ARG A 284 12.84 14.25 -10.66
CA ARG A 284 12.57 14.78 -9.32
C ARG A 284 11.39 15.74 -9.32
N ARG A 285 11.25 16.53 -10.39
CA ARG A 285 10.23 17.57 -10.53
C ARG A 285 9.47 17.42 -11.84
N ALA A 286 8.19 17.77 -11.84
CA ALA A 286 7.32 17.64 -13.00
C ALA A 286 7.46 18.80 -14.01
N TYR A 287 8.69 19.18 -14.35
CA TYR A 287 8.96 20.24 -15.33
C TYR A 287 9.76 19.69 -16.49
N LEU A 288 9.46 20.22 -17.67
CA LEU A 288 10.21 19.98 -18.89
C LEU A 288 10.53 21.32 -19.56
N ALA A 289 11.72 21.42 -20.16
CA ALA A 289 12.04 22.47 -21.11
C ALA A 289 11.99 21.88 -22.52
N GLY A 290 11.08 22.41 -23.35
CA GLY A 290 10.99 22.03 -24.74
C GLY A 290 12.24 22.43 -25.52
N SER A 291 12.44 21.79 -26.67
CA SER A 291 13.58 22.14 -27.54
C SER A 291 13.41 23.51 -28.20
N LEU A 292 14.56 24.15 -28.45
CA LEU A 292 14.67 25.46 -29.10
C LEU A 292 15.63 25.37 -30.29
N HIS A 293 15.31 26.10 -31.36
CA HIS A 293 16.05 26.11 -32.62
C HIS A 293 17.47 26.69 -32.48
N GLY A 294 18.36 26.35 -33.41
CA GLY A 294 19.68 26.98 -33.55
C GLY A 294 20.67 26.60 -32.46
N GLY A 295 20.48 25.46 -31.79
CA GLY A 295 21.36 24.99 -30.71
C GLY A 295 21.18 25.72 -29.37
N ILE A 296 20.12 26.51 -29.21
CA ILE A 296 19.80 27.19 -27.94
C ILE A 296 19.60 26.16 -26.82
N SER A 297 18.84 25.10 -27.06
CA SER A 297 18.73 23.97 -26.13
C SER A 297 19.85 22.95 -26.36
N GLY A 298 21.10 23.40 -26.22
CA GLY A 298 22.31 22.60 -26.36
C GLY A 298 22.75 21.89 -25.07
N GLN A 299 23.95 21.30 -25.11
CA GLN A 299 24.46 20.44 -24.02
C GLN A 299 24.43 21.08 -22.63
N GLU A 300 24.89 22.32 -22.48
CA GLU A 300 25.01 22.98 -21.18
C GLU A 300 23.64 23.24 -20.51
N MET A 301 22.62 23.56 -21.32
CA MET A 301 21.26 23.72 -20.82
C MET A 301 20.72 22.38 -20.32
N LEU A 302 20.89 21.31 -21.10
CA LEU A 302 20.43 19.97 -20.72
C LEU A 302 21.14 19.44 -19.48
N ARG A 303 22.46 19.68 -19.35
CA ARG A 303 23.23 19.38 -18.15
C ARG A 303 22.64 20.08 -16.92
N SER A 304 22.32 21.36 -17.05
CA SER A 304 21.74 22.17 -15.96
C SER A 304 20.35 21.67 -15.57
N LEU A 305 19.49 21.35 -16.55
CA LEU A 305 18.16 20.80 -16.33
C LEU A 305 18.20 19.44 -15.65
N SER A 306 19.07 18.54 -16.12
CA SER A 306 19.23 17.20 -15.56
C SER A 306 19.69 17.26 -14.10
N LYS A 307 20.68 18.11 -13.77
CA LYS A 307 21.11 18.36 -12.37
C LYS A 307 19.99 18.92 -11.50
N ALA A 308 19.11 19.75 -12.08
CA ALA A 308 17.93 20.27 -11.39
C ALA A 308 16.80 19.22 -11.24
N GLY A 309 16.93 18.04 -11.87
CA GLY A 309 15.94 16.97 -11.86
C GLY A 309 14.75 17.24 -12.79
N LEU A 310 15.00 17.98 -13.88
CA LEU A 310 14.03 18.34 -14.92
C LEU A 310 14.33 17.58 -16.22
N LEU A 311 13.33 17.46 -17.09
CA LEU A 311 13.49 16.93 -18.44
C LEU A 311 13.86 18.06 -19.43
N GLY A 312 14.77 17.80 -20.36
CA GLY A 312 15.08 18.73 -21.45
C GLY A 312 15.22 18.05 -22.80
N PHE A 313 15.08 18.82 -23.89
CA PHE A 313 15.24 18.31 -25.26
C PHE A 313 16.34 19.02 -26.04
N LEU A 314 17.28 18.25 -26.60
CA LEU A 314 18.30 18.77 -27.50
C LEU A 314 17.66 19.37 -28.74
N GLY A 315 17.93 20.65 -29.00
CA GLY A 315 17.42 21.36 -30.16
C GLY A 315 18.21 21.00 -31.41
N THR A 316 17.65 20.12 -32.25
CA THR A 316 18.30 19.65 -33.48
C THR A 316 18.03 20.57 -34.68
N GLY A 317 16.95 21.36 -34.62
CA GLY A 317 16.60 22.30 -35.67
C GLY A 317 17.68 23.36 -35.91
N GLY A 318 18.05 23.55 -37.19
CA GLY A 318 19.04 24.54 -37.59
C GLY A 318 20.50 24.10 -37.37
N LEU A 319 20.74 22.89 -36.88
CA LEU A 319 22.08 22.34 -36.71
C LEU A 319 22.42 21.33 -37.82
N PRO A 320 23.67 21.31 -38.32
CA PRO A 320 24.16 20.22 -39.16
C PRO A 320 24.11 18.89 -38.41
N LEU A 321 23.86 17.77 -39.10
CA LEU A 321 23.77 16.45 -38.47
C LEU A 321 25.06 16.05 -37.71
N ALA A 322 26.23 16.47 -38.21
CA ALA A 322 27.51 16.26 -37.55
C ALA A 322 27.60 17.00 -36.19
N GLU A 323 26.96 18.17 -36.07
CA GLU A 323 26.88 18.91 -34.81
C GLU A 323 25.97 18.17 -33.82
N VAL A 324 24.82 17.68 -34.30
CA VAL A 324 23.90 16.89 -33.47
C VAL A 324 24.57 15.62 -32.97
N ASP A 325 25.31 14.89 -33.81
CA ASP A 325 26.06 13.69 -33.41
C ASP A 325 27.09 14.01 -32.31
N ARG A 326 27.86 15.09 -32.48
CA ARG A 326 28.83 15.56 -31.48
C ARG A 326 28.15 15.89 -30.16
N GLN A 327 27.01 16.59 -30.22
CA GLN A 327 26.29 16.99 -29.01
C GLN A 327 25.68 15.80 -28.27
N LEU A 328 25.12 14.83 -28.99
CA LEU A 328 24.58 13.62 -28.39
C LEU A 328 25.66 12.77 -27.73
N ARG A 329 26.82 12.62 -28.38
CA ARG A 329 27.95 11.88 -27.81
C ARG A 329 28.40 12.43 -26.46
N GLY A 330 28.48 13.75 -26.33
CA GLY A 330 28.83 14.38 -25.05
C GLY A 330 27.75 14.19 -23.98
N LEU A 331 26.48 14.33 -24.36
CA LEU A 331 25.36 14.15 -23.44
C LEU A 331 25.24 12.72 -22.93
N THR A 332 25.36 11.73 -23.81
CA THR A 332 25.27 10.31 -23.43
C THR A 332 26.45 9.86 -22.59
N ALA A 333 27.66 10.37 -22.89
CA ALA A 333 28.85 10.12 -22.08
C ALA A 333 28.74 10.70 -20.66
N GLU A 334 28.12 11.86 -20.50
CA GLU A 334 28.02 12.54 -19.21
C GLU A 334 26.79 12.14 -18.39
N LEU A 335 25.60 12.12 -19.01
CA LEU A 335 24.32 11.89 -18.33
C LEU A 335 23.90 10.42 -18.34
N GLY A 336 24.58 9.58 -19.12
CA GLY A 336 24.25 8.17 -19.30
C GLY A 336 23.04 7.93 -20.21
N LEU A 337 22.87 6.67 -20.59
CA LEU A 337 21.69 6.19 -21.31
C LEU A 337 20.47 6.23 -20.38
N GLY A 338 19.42 6.94 -20.79
CA GLY A 338 18.23 7.15 -19.96
C GLY A 338 18.33 8.29 -18.95
N GLY A 339 19.33 9.18 -19.10
CA GLY A 339 19.35 10.47 -18.40
C GLY A 339 18.08 11.28 -18.69
N ALA A 340 17.82 12.32 -17.88
CA ALA A 340 16.64 13.18 -18.01
C ALA A 340 16.71 14.13 -19.22
N PHE A 341 16.99 13.60 -20.41
CA PHE A 341 16.99 14.35 -21.66
C PHE A 341 16.42 13.51 -22.82
N GLY A 342 15.95 14.21 -23.85
CA GLY A 342 15.64 13.64 -25.16
C GLY A 342 16.20 14.53 -26.27
N ALA A 343 15.81 14.25 -27.51
CA ALA A 343 16.16 15.08 -28.66
C ALA A 343 14.90 15.56 -29.40
N ASN A 344 15.00 16.72 -30.02
CA ASN A 344 13.97 17.19 -30.92
C ASN A 344 14.01 16.39 -32.22
N LEU A 345 12.84 15.95 -32.67
CA LEU A 345 12.63 15.46 -34.01
C LEU A 345 11.70 16.45 -34.71
N LEU A 346 12.14 16.95 -35.86
CA LEU A 346 11.39 17.91 -36.66
C LEU A 346 10.86 17.22 -37.90
N TYR A 347 9.59 17.48 -38.20
CA TYR A 347 9.02 17.07 -39.48
C TYR A 347 9.71 17.82 -40.62
N ARG A 348 10.18 17.08 -41.63
CA ARG A 348 10.85 17.63 -42.81
C ARG A 348 10.01 17.42 -44.06
N HIS A 349 9.15 18.40 -44.36
CA HIS A 349 8.37 18.39 -45.59
C HIS A 349 9.30 18.43 -46.82
N GLY A 350 9.26 17.39 -47.64
CA GLY A 350 10.05 17.29 -48.88
C GLY A 350 11.50 16.79 -48.70
N ALA A 351 11.91 16.40 -47.49
CA ALA A 351 13.22 15.80 -47.21
C ALA A 351 13.14 14.67 -46.15
N PRO A 352 12.35 13.60 -46.38
CA PRO A 352 12.18 12.49 -45.43
C PRO A 352 13.48 11.74 -45.10
N GLU A 353 14.46 11.77 -45.99
CA GLU A 353 15.80 11.22 -45.80
C GLU A 353 16.57 11.93 -44.68
N GLU A 354 16.37 13.25 -44.49
CA GLU A 354 17.00 13.99 -43.38
C GLU A 354 16.41 13.57 -42.03
N GLU A 355 15.09 13.37 -41.97
CA GLU A 355 14.41 12.86 -40.77
C GLU A 355 14.89 11.45 -40.44
N THR A 356 15.03 10.60 -41.46
CA THR A 356 15.55 9.23 -41.31
C THR A 356 17.00 9.24 -40.81
N ALA A 357 17.86 10.08 -41.39
CA ALA A 357 19.25 10.21 -40.99
C ALA A 357 19.38 10.72 -39.54
N LEU A 358 18.51 11.63 -39.10
CA LEU A 358 18.45 12.06 -37.71
C LEU A 358 18.05 10.90 -36.79
N VAL A 359 16.99 10.15 -37.13
CA VAL A 359 16.58 8.96 -36.36
C VAL A 359 17.71 7.94 -36.25
N ASP A 360 18.49 7.72 -37.31
CA ASP A 360 19.67 6.84 -37.27
C ASP A 360 20.71 7.31 -36.26
N VAL A 361 21.00 8.60 -36.21
CA VAL A 361 21.92 9.18 -35.23
C VAL A 361 21.37 9.03 -33.81
N LEU A 362 20.08 9.31 -33.59
CA LEU A 362 19.44 9.16 -32.28
C LEU A 362 19.53 7.73 -31.75
N LEU A 363 19.16 6.75 -32.58
CA LEU A 363 19.21 5.33 -32.21
C LEU A 363 20.64 4.85 -31.97
N ARG A 364 21.62 5.32 -32.75
CA ARG A 364 23.04 4.97 -32.57
C ARG A 364 23.56 5.42 -31.20
N HIS A 365 23.12 6.57 -30.72
CA HIS A 365 23.48 7.09 -29.39
C HIS A 365 22.58 6.57 -28.27
N GLY A 366 21.64 5.65 -28.56
CA GLY A 366 20.73 5.09 -27.57
C GLY A 366 19.74 6.11 -26.98
N VAL A 367 19.44 7.19 -27.72
CA VAL A 367 18.40 8.14 -27.34
C VAL A 367 17.05 7.45 -27.44
N ASP A 368 16.34 7.36 -26.33
CA ASP A 368 15.08 6.63 -26.22
C ASP A 368 13.86 7.55 -26.08
N LEU A 369 14.05 8.87 -26.20
CA LEU A 369 13.00 9.86 -26.03
C LEU A 369 13.14 11.00 -27.05
N VAL A 370 12.08 11.24 -27.81
CA VAL A 370 12.00 12.37 -28.75
C VAL A 370 10.85 13.31 -28.47
N GLU A 371 11.10 14.60 -28.66
CA GLU A 371 10.08 15.63 -28.75
C GLU A 371 9.78 15.92 -30.23
N CYS A 372 8.64 15.45 -30.70
CA CYS A 372 8.19 15.63 -32.09
C CYS A 372 7.56 17.02 -32.24
N SER A 373 8.11 17.83 -33.14
CA SER A 373 7.65 19.19 -33.41
C SER A 373 7.26 19.37 -34.88
N GLY A 374 6.08 19.95 -35.12
CA GLY A 374 5.63 20.32 -36.46
C GLY A 374 5.14 19.15 -37.33
N PHE A 375 4.86 17.97 -36.76
CA PHE A 375 4.35 16.82 -37.50
C PHE A 375 2.87 17.02 -37.89
N PRO A 376 2.54 17.10 -39.19
CA PRO A 376 1.15 17.11 -39.62
C PRO A 376 0.55 15.71 -39.73
N LEU A 377 1.40 14.68 -39.77
CA LEU A 377 1.07 13.26 -39.93
C LEU A 377 2.21 12.36 -39.40
N ILE A 378 1.95 11.07 -39.19
CA ILE A 378 2.96 10.08 -38.75
C ILE A 378 3.85 9.61 -39.91
N THR A 379 5.16 9.63 -39.70
CA THR A 379 6.17 9.26 -40.72
C THR A 379 6.78 7.87 -40.48
N PRO A 380 7.34 7.22 -41.52
CA PRO A 380 8.06 5.96 -41.36
C PRO A 380 9.25 6.03 -40.41
N ALA A 381 10.00 7.14 -40.41
CA ALA A 381 11.15 7.32 -39.53
C ALA A 381 10.73 7.38 -38.05
N LEU A 382 9.64 8.07 -37.74
CA LEU A 382 9.06 8.12 -36.40
C LEU A 382 8.52 6.75 -35.94
N VAL A 383 7.85 6.01 -36.84
CA VAL A 383 7.40 4.65 -36.54
C VAL A 383 8.58 3.72 -36.27
N ARG A 384 9.63 3.80 -37.08
CA ARG A 384 10.88 3.04 -36.86
C ARG A 384 11.49 3.36 -35.49
N PHE A 385 11.55 4.62 -35.09
CA PHE A 385 12.03 5.02 -33.76
C PHE A 385 11.18 4.38 -32.66
N ARG A 386 9.85 4.43 -32.78
CA ARG A 386 8.91 3.85 -31.81
C ARG A 386 9.05 2.33 -31.69
N LEU A 387 9.16 1.62 -32.82
CA LEU A 387 9.32 0.16 -32.86
C LEU A 387 10.65 -0.32 -32.27
N LYS A 388 11.67 0.52 -32.23
CA LYS A 388 12.95 0.24 -31.54
C LYS A 388 12.92 0.55 -30.04
N GLY A 389 11.73 0.76 -29.46
CA GLY A 389 11.54 1.02 -28.03
C GLY A 389 11.55 2.50 -27.65
N GLY A 390 11.69 3.40 -28.63
CA GLY A 390 11.68 4.84 -28.40
C GLY A 390 10.36 5.34 -27.83
N ARG A 391 10.42 6.41 -27.03
CA ARG A 391 9.30 7.12 -26.42
C ARG A 391 9.11 8.47 -27.11
N ILE A 392 7.86 8.91 -27.20
CA ILE A 392 7.49 10.12 -27.95
C ILE A 392 6.74 11.08 -27.03
N ILE A 393 7.13 12.36 -27.09
CA ILE A 393 6.31 13.50 -26.67
C ILE A 393 5.99 14.30 -27.93
N ALA A 394 4.73 14.39 -28.30
CA ALA A 394 4.29 15.08 -29.51
C ALA A 394 3.73 16.46 -29.18
N LYS A 395 4.21 17.51 -29.87
CA LYS A 395 3.57 18.83 -29.88
C LYS A 395 2.48 18.83 -30.92
N VAL A 396 1.23 18.76 -30.46
CA VAL A 396 0.05 18.75 -31.33
C VAL A 396 -0.81 19.99 -31.05
N SER A 397 -1.30 20.61 -32.13
CA SER A 397 -2.21 21.76 -32.08
C SER A 397 -3.60 21.44 -32.65
N ARG A 398 -3.78 20.23 -33.17
CA ARG A 398 -5.03 19.74 -33.77
C ARG A 398 -5.36 18.35 -33.25
N THR A 399 -6.64 18.06 -33.07
CA THR A 399 -7.15 16.81 -32.49
C THR A 399 -7.03 15.62 -33.45
N ASP A 400 -7.11 15.85 -34.76
CA ASP A 400 -6.87 14.84 -35.80
C ASP A 400 -5.44 14.28 -35.71
N VAL A 401 -4.44 15.17 -35.62
CA VAL A 401 -3.03 14.79 -35.43
C VAL A 401 -2.83 14.07 -34.11
N ALA A 402 -3.46 14.54 -33.03
CA ALA A 402 -3.38 13.86 -31.73
C ALA A 402 -3.90 12.42 -31.79
N ALA A 403 -5.01 12.18 -32.52
CA ALA A 403 -5.57 10.85 -32.72
C ALA A 403 -4.61 9.94 -33.50
N GLU A 404 -3.93 10.46 -34.52
CA GLU A 404 -2.91 9.69 -35.26
C GLU A 404 -1.74 9.24 -34.38
N PHE A 405 -1.24 10.10 -33.48
CA PHE A 405 -0.17 9.75 -32.54
C PHE A 405 -0.59 8.69 -31.50
N LEU A 406 -1.89 8.54 -31.25
CA LEU A 406 -2.45 7.54 -30.34
C LEU A 406 -2.84 6.24 -31.05
N ALA A 407 -2.94 6.26 -32.37
CA ALA A 407 -3.26 5.08 -33.17
C ALA A 407 -2.06 4.10 -33.23
N PRO A 408 -2.32 2.79 -33.42
CA PRO A 408 -1.26 1.84 -33.73
C PRO A 408 -0.54 2.22 -35.04
N PRO A 409 0.73 1.82 -35.22
CA PRO A 409 1.47 2.12 -36.44
C PRO A 409 0.74 1.54 -37.67
N PRO A 410 0.71 2.25 -38.82
CA PRO A 410 0.09 1.75 -40.05
C PRO A 410 0.66 0.39 -40.45
N SER A 411 -0.22 -0.56 -40.82
CA SER A 411 0.12 -1.96 -41.13
C SER A 411 1.16 -2.12 -42.24
N VAL A 412 1.26 -1.16 -43.15
CA VAL A 412 2.26 -1.10 -44.22
C VAL A 412 3.70 -0.93 -43.72
N TRP A 413 3.91 -0.57 -42.45
CA TRP A 413 5.23 -0.28 -41.89
C TRP A 413 5.63 -1.20 -40.73
N SER A 414 4.81 -2.22 -40.44
CA SER A 414 5.18 -3.31 -39.53
C SER A 414 6.19 -4.22 -40.23
N PRO A 415 7.38 -4.48 -39.65
CA PRO A 415 8.23 -5.56 -40.14
C PRO A 415 7.48 -6.88 -39.95
N GLY A 416 7.38 -7.67 -41.03
CA GLY A 416 6.86 -9.04 -40.99
C GLY A 416 7.74 -9.99 -40.19
#